data_AF-A0A9C5ZBP3-F1
#
_entry.id   AF-A0A9C5ZBP3-F1
#
_cell.length_a   1.000
_cell.length_b   1.000
_cell.length_c   1.000
_cell.angle_alpha   90.00
_cell.angle_beta   90.00
_cell.angle_gamma   90.00
#
_symmetry.space_group_name_H-M   'P 1'
#
loop_
_entity.id
_entity.type
_entity.pdbx_description
1 polymer ?
#
loop_
_entity_poly.entity_id
_entity_poly.type
_entity_poly.pdbx_seq_one_letter_code
_entity_poly.pdbx_strand_id
1 'polypeptide(L)'
;MTLGEVLHYIVIGNPVSSALINTTSSLLSKGGGKNFTELEKLYIPEMPEKIVNTTKQVLTTSYPMLWRLAGRNYNFIRLAGLSGASAVIFGAIGSHELVLPEKGELKTVFETANRFHFFHSIALLAVPSTKHPVVTGSLMIIGTALFCGALYYRAFTGNKPPYPRLAPLGGSCLIAAWLSLIL
;
A
#
# COMPACT_ATOMS: atom_id res chain seq x y z
N MET A 1 21.51 5.03 -19.56
CA MET A 1 20.75 4.48 -20.71
C MET A 1 20.38 5.64 -21.60
N THR A 2 20.92 5.67 -22.80
CA THR A 2 20.62 6.72 -23.78
C THR A 2 19.34 6.38 -24.55
N LEU A 3 18.63 7.38 -25.08
CA LEU A 3 17.40 7.16 -25.84
C LEU A 3 17.62 6.21 -27.03
N GLY A 4 18.82 6.24 -27.61
CA GLY A 4 19.24 5.33 -28.68
C GLY A 4 19.33 3.87 -28.25
N GLU A 5 19.78 3.59 -27.02
CA GLU A 5 19.85 2.21 -26.50
C GLU A 5 18.46 1.63 -26.23
N VAL A 6 17.52 2.44 -25.75
CA VAL A 6 16.13 2.02 -25.51
C VAL A 6 15.42 1.72 -26.82
N LEU A 7 15.58 2.59 -27.83
CA LEU A 7 15.02 2.37 -29.15
C LEU A 7 15.64 1.14 -29.83
N HIS A 8 16.95 0.94 -29.72
CA HIS A 8 17.61 -0.24 -30.24
C HIS A 8 17.09 -1.53 -29.58
N TYR A 9 16.85 -1.51 -28.26
CA TYR A 9 16.33 -2.67 -27.53
C TYR A 9 14.87 -2.98 -27.89
N ILE A 10 14.02 -1.95 -28.03
CA ILE A 10 12.61 -2.13 -28.41
C ILE A 10 12.47 -2.62 -29.86
N VAL A 11 13.24 -2.04 -30.78
CA VAL A 11 13.11 -2.28 -32.21
C VAL A 11 13.86 -3.54 -32.66
N ILE A 12 15.02 -3.83 -32.09
CA ILE A 12 15.90 -4.93 -32.57
C ILE A 12 16.18 -5.94 -31.45
N GLY A 13 16.41 -5.48 -30.22
CA GLY A 13 16.76 -6.32 -29.08
C GLY A 13 15.62 -7.18 -28.52
N ASN A 14 14.37 -6.88 -28.88
CA ASN A 14 13.20 -7.63 -28.43
C ASN A 14 13.07 -8.95 -29.24
N PRO A 15 12.92 -10.12 -28.58
CA PRO A 15 12.67 -11.40 -29.26
C PRO A 15 11.48 -11.37 -30.23
N VAL A 16 10.48 -10.52 -29.98
CA VAL A 16 9.31 -10.36 -30.87
C VAL A 16 9.68 -9.65 -32.17
N SER A 17 10.42 -8.54 -32.09
CA SER A 17 10.83 -7.79 -33.27
C SER A 17 11.84 -8.55 -34.12
N SER A 18 12.78 -9.27 -33.48
CA SER A 18 13.72 -10.13 -34.20
C SER A 18 13.04 -11.30 -34.91
N ALA A 19 12.02 -11.93 -34.29
CA ALA A 19 11.19 -12.93 -34.96
C ALA A 19 10.42 -12.32 -36.16
N LEU A 20 9.79 -11.16 -35.98
CA LEU A 20 9.08 -10.45 -37.05
C LEU A 20 10.01 -10.06 -38.20
N ILE A 21 11.19 -9.51 -37.92
CA ILE A 21 12.16 -9.08 -38.94
C ILE A 21 12.71 -10.29 -39.70
N ASN A 22 13.00 -11.40 -39.02
CA ASN A 22 13.46 -12.64 -39.67
C ASN A 22 12.36 -13.25 -40.54
N THR A 23 11.11 -13.25 -40.08
CA THR A 23 9.96 -13.72 -40.89
C THR A 23 9.72 -12.80 -42.09
N THR A 24 9.73 -11.50 -41.90
CA THR A 24 9.48 -10.51 -42.98
C THR A 24 10.61 -10.52 -44.01
N SER A 25 11.87 -10.65 -43.58
CA SER A 25 13.02 -10.79 -44.50
C SER A 25 13.04 -12.13 -45.24
N SER A 26 12.54 -13.21 -44.63
CA SER A 26 12.35 -14.50 -45.31
C SER A 26 11.23 -14.45 -46.36
N LEU A 27 10.20 -13.62 -46.16
CA LEU A 27 9.13 -13.38 -47.14
C LEU A 27 9.58 -12.44 -48.26
N LEU A 28 10.38 -11.42 -47.94
CA LEU A 28 10.90 -10.49 -48.94
C LEU A 28 11.97 -11.11 -49.83
N SER A 29 12.86 -11.94 -49.27
CA SER A 29 13.91 -12.63 -50.05
C SER A 29 13.34 -13.73 -50.96
N LYS A 30 12.13 -14.21 -50.66
CA LYS A 30 11.41 -15.24 -51.41
C LYS A 30 10.25 -14.60 -52.16
N GLY A 31 10.59 -13.68 -53.06
CA GLY A 31 9.67 -12.76 -53.72
C GLY A 31 8.39 -13.41 -54.29
N GLY A 32 7.30 -12.64 -54.14
CA GLY A 32 6.23 -12.54 -55.11
C GLY A 32 5.29 -13.73 -55.27
N GLY A 33 4.19 -13.71 -54.52
CA GLY A 33 2.95 -14.40 -54.90
C GLY A 33 2.81 -15.83 -54.40
N LYS A 34 2.32 -16.00 -53.17
CA LYS A 34 1.73 -17.27 -52.72
C LYS A 34 0.47 -17.02 -51.88
N ASN A 35 -0.53 -17.87 -52.12
CA ASN A 35 -1.88 -17.79 -51.58
C ASN A 35 -1.92 -17.86 -50.05
N PHE A 36 -2.85 -17.13 -49.44
CA PHE A 36 -3.05 -16.98 -47.99
C PHE A 36 -3.15 -18.32 -47.23
N THR A 37 -3.61 -19.38 -47.89
CA THR A 37 -3.74 -20.74 -47.35
C THR A 37 -2.41 -21.49 -47.17
N GLU A 38 -1.35 -21.11 -47.89
CA GLU A 38 0.01 -21.62 -47.66
C GLU A 38 0.74 -20.83 -46.56
N LEU A 39 0.31 -19.59 -46.26
CA LEU A 39 0.85 -18.76 -45.18
C LEU A 39 0.41 -19.25 -43.79
N GLU A 40 -0.78 -19.84 -43.68
CA GLU A 40 -1.27 -20.45 -42.44
C GLU A 40 -0.51 -21.75 -42.09
N LYS A 41 -0.06 -22.49 -43.10
CA LYS A 41 0.84 -23.66 -42.93
C LYS A 41 2.30 -23.28 -42.72
N LEU A 42 2.69 -22.05 -43.08
CA LEU A 42 4.05 -21.57 -42.90
C LEU A 42 4.25 -21.01 -41.50
N TYR A 43 4.45 -21.94 -40.57
CA TYR A 43 5.23 -21.74 -39.35
C TYR A 43 4.61 -20.80 -38.31
N ILE A 44 3.68 -21.32 -37.51
CA ILE A 44 3.70 -20.98 -36.08
C ILE A 44 4.90 -21.77 -35.52
N PRO A 45 6.05 -21.15 -35.21
CA PRO A 45 7.08 -21.87 -34.47
C PRO A 45 6.42 -22.40 -33.21
N GLU A 46 6.50 -23.72 -32.97
CA GLU A 46 6.37 -24.20 -31.61
C GLU A 46 7.39 -23.39 -30.79
N MET A 47 6.88 -22.47 -29.96
CA MET A 47 7.75 -21.70 -29.09
C MET A 47 8.62 -22.71 -28.34
N PRO A 48 9.94 -22.55 -28.34
CA PRO A 48 10.80 -23.49 -27.62
C PRO A 48 10.30 -23.57 -26.19
N GLU A 49 10.07 -24.77 -25.69
CA GLU A 49 9.46 -25.07 -24.39
C GLU A 49 10.09 -24.22 -23.26
N LYS A 50 11.38 -23.95 -23.40
CA LYS A 50 12.16 -23.08 -22.53
C LYS A 50 11.64 -21.63 -22.47
N ILE A 51 11.22 -21.03 -23.58
CA ILE A 51 10.62 -19.68 -23.61
C ILE A 51 9.23 -19.72 -22.98
N VAL A 52 8.40 -20.72 -23.27
CA VAL A 52 7.07 -20.88 -22.64
C VAL A 52 7.19 -21.06 -21.12
N ASN A 53 8.13 -21.88 -20.68
CA ASN A 53 8.39 -22.13 -19.27
C ASN A 53 9.01 -20.91 -18.60
N THR A 54 9.87 -20.15 -19.29
CA THR A 54 10.42 -18.88 -18.78
C THR A 54 9.33 -17.81 -18.68
N THR A 55 8.43 -17.69 -19.66
CA THR A 55 7.30 -16.75 -19.62
C THR A 55 6.30 -17.15 -18.53
N LYS A 56 5.97 -18.44 -18.38
CA LYS A 56 5.17 -18.94 -17.26
C LYS A 56 5.87 -18.64 -15.93
N GLN A 57 7.16 -18.92 -15.82
CA GLN A 57 7.95 -18.68 -14.62
C GLN A 57 7.98 -17.19 -14.25
N VAL A 58 8.14 -16.30 -15.22
CA VAL A 58 8.13 -14.84 -15.04
C VAL A 58 6.74 -14.33 -14.63
N LEU A 59 5.67 -14.83 -15.24
CA LEU A 59 4.28 -14.52 -14.84
C LEU A 59 3.92 -15.11 -13.47
N THR A 60 4.55 -16.23 -13.08
CA THR A 60 4.41 -16.86 -11.77
C THR A 60 5.48 -16.43 -10.76
N THR A 61 6.32 -15.43 -11.07
CA THR A 61 7.22 -14.82 -10.06
C THR A 61 6.32 -14.12 -9.06
N SER A 62 5.90 -14.93 -8.12
CA SER A 62 4.78 -14.75 -7.23
C SER A 62 5.18 -13.65 -6.27
N TYR A 63 4.71 -12.42 -6.49
CA TYR A 63 4.63 -11.49 -5.38
C TYR A 63 3.86 -12.23 -4.29
N PRO A 64 4.44 -12.44 -3.09
CA PRO A 64 3.69 -13.07 -2.02
C PRO A 64 2.40 -12.25 -1.86
N MET A 65 1.26 -12.95 -1.78
CA MET A 65 -0.02 -12.33 -1.53
C MET A 65 0.10 -11.30 -0.38
N LEU A 66 -0.56 -10.14 -0.46
CA LEU A 66 -0.32 -9.02 0.47
C LEU A 66 -0.38 -9.42 1.96
N TRP A 67 -1.23 -10.39 2.31
CA TRP A 67 -1.30 -10.91 3.68
C TRP A 67 -0.10 -11.77 4.10
N ARG A 68 0.66 -12.34 3.15
CA ARG A 68 1.95 -12.99 3.41
C ARG A 68 3.08 -11.98 3.65
N LEU A 69 3.00 -10.77 3.08
CA LEU A 69 3.95 -9.67 3.40
C LEU A 69 3.77 -9.17 4.84
N ALA A 70 2.56 -9.24 5.39
CA ALA A 70 2.30 -8.95 6.80
C ALA A 70 3.06 -9.86 7.79
N GLY A 71 3.56 -11.01 7.31
CA GLY A 71 4.38 -11.92 8.10
C GLY A 71 3.69 -12.45 9.37
N ARG A 72 4.51 -12.73 10.39
CA ARG A 72 4.08 -13.34 11.67
C ARG A 72 3.14 -12.43 12.48
N ASN A 73 3.15 -11.12 12.25
CA ASN A 73 2.51 -10.12 13.10
C ASN A 73 1.17 -9.58 12.56
N TYR A 74 0.39 -10.43 11.89
CA TYR A 74 -0.92 -10.08 11.31
C TYR A 74 -1.92 -9.52 12.34
N ASN A 75 -1.70 -9.77 13.63
CA ASN A 75 -2.51 -9.21 14.72
C ASN A 75 -2.53 -7.67 14.71
N PHE A 76 -1.42 -7.01 14.35
CA PHE A 76 -1.40 -5.54 14.26
C PHE A 76 -2.26 -5.02 13.12
N ILE A 77 -2.39 -5.75 12.02
CA ILE A 77 -3.30 -5.38 10.92
C ILE A 77 -4.76 -5.44 11.39
N ARG A 78 -5.13 -6.45 12.18
CA ARG A 78 -6.47 -6.55 12.76
C ARG A 78 -6.75 -5.38 13.72
N LEU A 79 -5.78 -5.04 14.57
CA LEU A 79 -5.87 -3.90 15.47
C LEU A 79 -5.94 -2.57 14.71
N ALA A 80 -5.22 -2.45 13.59
CA ALA A 80 -5.26 -1.28 12.72
C ALA A 80 -6.62 -1.14 12.05
N GLY A 81 -7.21 -2.25 11.59
CA GLY A 81 -8.58 -2.28 11.07
C GLY A 81 -9.61 -1.86 12.13
N LEU A 82 -9.48 -2.36 13.36
CA LEU A 82 -10.38 -2.00 14.46
C LEU A 82 -10.25 -0.52 14.85
N SER A 83 -9.02 -0.02 14.95
CA SER A 83 -8.74 1.39 15.25
C SER A 83 -9.24 2.29 14.12
N GLY A 84 -9.00 1.93 12.86
CA GLY A 84 -9.49 2.66 11.69
C GLY A 84 -11.01 2.69 11.60
N ALA A 85 -11.68 1.56 11.85
CA ALA A 85 -13.14 1.51 11.92
C ALA A 85 -13.69 2.43 13.03
N SER A 86 -13.03 2.44 14.19
CA SER A 86 -13.38 3.35 15.29
C SER A 86 -13.18 4.82 14.90
N ALA A 87 -12.09 5.15 14.20
CA ALA A 87 -11.84 6.49 13.69
C ALA A 87 -12.91 6.93 12.66
N VAL A 88 -13.38 6.03 11.79
CA VAL A 88 -14.50 6.32 10.88
C VAL A 88 -15.79 6.61 11.64
N ILE A 89 -16.11 5.80 12.66
CA ILE A 89 -17.30 6.03 13.51
C ILE A 89 -17.22 7.39 14.19
N PHE A 90 -16.08 7.75 14.80
CA PHE A 90 -15.92 9.06 15.42
C PHE A 90 -15.95 10.19 14.39
N GLY A 91 -15.33 10.02 13.22
CA GLY A 91 -15.41 11.00 12.13
C GLY A 91 -16.84 11.25 11.65
N ALA A 92 -17.65 10.19 11.52
CA ALA A 92 -19.07 10.31 11.20
C ALA A 92 -19.84 11.03 12.31
N ILE A 93 -19.58 10.72 13.58
CA ILE A 93 -20.20 11.42 14.71
C ILE A 93 -19.83 12.92 14.70
N GLY A 94 -18.58 13.26 14.40
CA GLY A 94 -18.10 14.64 14.37
C GLY A 94 -18.62 15.49 13.21
N SER A 95 -18.97 14.86 12.08
CA SER A 95 -19.57 15.57 10.94
C SER A 95 -21.03 15.94 11.17
N HIS A 96 -21.72 15.21 12.06
CA HIS A 96 -23.06 15.57 12.52
C HIS A 96 -22.96 16.59 13.67
N GLU A 97 -23.31 17.86 13.38
CA GLU A 97 -23.13 18.99 14.31
C GLU A 97 -23.91 18.88 15.64
N LEU A 98 -24.86 17.94 15.73
CA LEU A 98 -25.75 17.75 16.88
C LEU A 98 -25.07 17.15 18.12
N VAL A 99 -23.86 16.57 18.01
CA VAL A 99 -23.26 15.80 19.10
C VAL A 99 -22.18 16.58 19.86
N LEU A 100 -21.65 17.66 19.28
CA LEU A 100 -20.56 18.43 19.88
C LEU A 100 -21.10 19.71 20.53
N PRO A 101 -20.58 20.10 21.71
CA PRO A 101 -21.02 21.34 22.35
C PRO A 101 -20.74 22.54 21.44
N GLU A 102 -21.62 23.55 21.48
CA GLU A 102 -21.64 24.74 20.60
C GLU A 102 -20.36 25.60 20.61
N LYS A 103 -19.41 25.30 21.50
CA LYS A 103 -18.11 25.97 21.56
C LYS A 103 -17.23 25.50 20.40
N GLY A 104 -16.99 26.38 19.43
CA GLY A 104 -16.12 26.11 18.29
C GLY A 104 -14.74 25.51 18.66
N GLU A 105 -14.18 25.87 19.81
CA GLU A 105 -12.94 25.26 20.32
C GLU A 105 -13.05 23.74 20.50
N LEU A 106 -14.16 23.23 21.04
CA LEU A 106 -14.33 21.79 21.30
C LEU A 106 -14.49 21.01 19.99
N LYS A 107 -15.13 21.61 18.98
CA LYS A 107 -15.18 21.06 17.61
C LYS A 107 -13.77 20.92 17.02
N THR A 108 -12.91 21.93 17.17
CA THR A 108 -11.52 21.84 16.68
C THR A 108 -10.69 20.78 17.41
N VAL A 109 -10.93 20.59 18.72
CA VAL A 109 -10.27 19.55 19.51
C VAL A 109 -10.72 18.16 19.06
N PHE A 110 -12.01 17.98 18.82
CA PHE A 110 -12.57 16.74 18.28
C PHE A 110 -11.94 16.39 16.92
N GLU A 111 -11.93 17.35 15.99
CA GLU A 111 -11.38 17.15 14.65
C GLU A 111 -9.89 16.83 14.70
N THR A 112 -9.15 17.49 15.60
CA THR A 112 -7.75 17.17 15.85
C THR A 112 -7.58 15.74 16.37
N ALA A 113 -8.39 15.31 17.33
CA ALA A 113 -8.36 13.95 17.86
C ALA A 113 -8.62 12.92 16.76
N ASN A 114 -9.63 13.16 15.93
CA ASN A 114 -10.01 12.28 14.84
C ASN A 114 -8.93 12.17 13.77
N ARG A 115 -8.36 13.30 13.36
CA ARG A 115 -7.25 13.33 12.40
C ARG A 115 -6.04 12.55 12.90
N PHE A 116 -5.66 12.73 14.16
CA PHE A 116 -4.58 11.96 14.77
C PHE A 116 -4.91 10.48 14.90
N HIS A 117 -6.16 10.13 15.24
CA HIS A 117 -6.60 8.74 15.31
C HIS A 117 -6.40 8.05 13.95
N PHE A 118 -6.89 8.65 12.86
CA PHE A 118 -6.72 8.12 11.50
C PHE A 118 -5.26 7.94 11.10
N PHE A 119 -4.41 8.96 11.30
CA PHE A 119 -3.00 8.86 10.91
C PHE A 119 -2.30 7.70 11.60
N HIS A 120 -2.57 7.48 12.88
CA HIS A 120 -1.94 6.39 13.62
C HIS A 120 -2.58 5.03 13.32
N SER A 121 -3.88 4.96 12.98
CA SER A 121 -4.49 3.72 12.48
C SER A 121 -3.88 3.28 11.15
N ILE A 122 -3.65 4.23 10.23
CA ILE A 122 -3.01 3.93 8.94
C ILE A 122 -1.55 3.54 9.16
N ALA A 123 -0.83 4.26 10.01
CA ALA A 123 0.55 3.90 10.34
C ALA A 123 0.65 2.50 10.98
N LEU A 124 -0.35 2.08 11.76
CA LEU A 124 -0.42 0.74 12.36
C LEU A 124 -0.51 -0.38 11.32
N LEU A 125 -1.04 -0.11 10.11
CA LEU A 125 -1.03 -1.07 9.00
C LEU A 125 0.39 -1.39 8.51
N ALA A 126 1.31 -0.42 8.60
CA ALA A 126 2.69 -0.58 8.17
C ALA A 126 3.58 -1.30 9.21
N VAL A 127 3.14 -1.36 10.48
CA VAL A 127 3.92 -1.92 11.61
C VAL A 127 4.46 -3.33 11.37
N PRO A 128 3.73 -4.29 10.77
CA PRO A 128 4.26 -5.64 10.56
C PRO A 128 5.52 -5.70 9.68
N SER A 129 5.75 -4.67 8.86
CA SER A 129 6.91 -4.56 7.97
C SER A 129 8.15 -3.98 8.66
N THR A 130 8.04 -3.57 9.92
CA THR A 130 9.12 -2.94 10.68
C THR A 130 10.02 -3.99 11.33
N LYS A 131 11.24 -3.60 11.71
CA LYS A 131 12.20 -4.48 12.38
C LYS A 131 11.73 -4.91 13.78
N HIS A 132 11.09 -3.99 14.51
CA HIS A 132 10.57 -4.22 15.87
C HIS A 132 9.05 -3.94 15.94
N PRO A 133 8.22 -4.82 15.35
CA PRO A 133 6.78 -4.59 15.20
C PRO A 133 6.03 -4.58 16.53
N VAL A 134 6.47 -5.38 17.50
CA VAL A 134 5.81 -5.44 18.82
C VAL A 134 5.99 -4.14 19.61
N VAL A 135 7.21 -3.60 19.61
CA VAL A 135 7.53 -2.33 20.29
C VAL A 135 6.77 -1.20 19.60
N THR A 136 6.99 -1.03 18.30
CA THR A 136 6.35 0.03 17.51
C THR A 136 4.82 -0.02 17.59
N GLY A 137 4.23 -1.20 17.39
CA GLY A 137 2.79 -1.39 17.43
C GLY A 137 2.18 -1.14 18.80
N SER A 138 2.81 -1.62 19.88
CA SER A 138 2.32 -1.37 21.24
C SER A 138 2.37 0.12 21.61
N LEU A 139 3.47 0.81 21.29
CA LEU A 139 3.59 2.26 21.53
C LEU A 139 2.56 3.06 20.70
N MET A 140 2.34 2.70 19.44
CA MET A 140 1.31 3.35 18.62
C MET A 140 -0.10 3.15 19.17
N ILE A 141 -0.46 1.92 19.58
CA ILE A 141 -1.81 1.64 20.10
C ILE A 141 -2.04 2.39 21.42
N ILE A 142 -1.11 2.26 22.37
CA ILE A 142 -1.21 2.90 23.69
C ILE A 142 -1.18 4.42 23.53
N GLY A 143 -0.26 4.95 22.72
CA GLY A 143 -0.17 6.38 22.44
C GLY A 143 -1.43 6.95 21.81
N THR A 144 -2.00 6.24 20.83
CA THR A 144 -3.25 6.65 20.16
C THR A 144 -4.43 6.65 21.12
N ALA A 145 -4.58 5.61 21.93
CA ALA A 145 -5.66 5.49 22.90
C ALA A 145 -5.57 6.58 23.98
N LEU A 146 -4.37 6.84 24.52
CA LEU A 146 -4.16 7.86 25.55
C LEU A 146 -4.33 9.28 25.00
N PHE A 147 -3.73 9.58 23.86
CA PHE A 147 -3.79 10.90 23.25
C PHE A 147 -5.19 11.20 22.71
N CYS A 148 -5.68 10.38 21.77
CA CYS A 148 -6.98 10.62 21.13
C CYS A 148 -8.12 10.45 22.12
N GLY A 149 -8.05 9.45 23.03
CA GLY A 149 -9.07 9.25 24.06
C GLY A 149 -9.21 10.44 25.01
N ALA A 150 -8.10 11.03 25.45
CA ALA A 150 -8.14 12.23 26.30
C ALA A 150 -8.74 13.45 25.56
N LEU A 151 -8.45 13.61 24.27
CA LEU A 151 -9.01 14.70 23.47
C LEU A 151 -10.50 14.46 23.15
N TYR A 152 -10.92 13.24 22.82
CA TYR A 152 -12.34 12.92 22.63
C TYR A 152 -13.14 13.16 23.91
N TYR A 153 -12.60 12.76 25.07
CA TYR A 153 -13.24 13.03 26.35
C TYR A 153 -13.46 14.54 26.57
N ARG A 154 -12.43 15.36 26.29
CA ARG A 154 -12.52 16.82 26.39
C ARG A 154 -13.55 17.38 25.41
N ALA A 155 -13.60 16.86 24.19
CA ALA A 155 -14.53 17.32 23.16
C ALA A 155 -15.99 17.05 23.52
N PHE A 156 -16.32 15.85 24.03
CA PHE A 156 -17.70 15.51 24.41
C PHE A 156 -18.14 16.14 25.74
N THR A 157 -17.26 16.14 26.75
CA THR A 157 -17.63 16.59 28.10
C THR A 157 -17.50 18.11 28.24
N GLY A 158 -16.71 18.76 27.40
CA GLY A 158 -16.33 20.18 27.55
C GLY A 158 -15.44 20.48 28.76
N ASN A 159 -15.23 19.49 29.63
CA ASN A 159 -14.41 19.57 30.82
C ASN A 159 -12.97 19.11 30.54
N LYS A 160 -12.04 19.56 31.39
CA LYS A 160 -10.67 19.02 31.38
C LYS A 160 -10.74 17.52 31.72
N PRO A 161 -9.98 16.66 31.02
CA PRO A 161 -9.93 15.26 31.36
C PRO A 161 -9.47 15.07 32.81
N PRO A 162 -9.97 14.04 33.52
CA PRO A 162 -9.65 13.80 34.93
C PRO A 162 -8.14 13.66 35.18
N TYR A 163 -7.41 13.20 34.17
CA TYR A 163 -5.96 13.11 34.18
C TYR A 163 -5.37 13.93 33.01
N PRO A 164 -5.01 15.21 33.23
CA PRO A 164 -4.50 16.08 32.16
C PRO A 164 -3.16 15.60 31.58
N ARG A 165 -2.43 14.75 32.30
CA ARG A 165 -1.16 14.16 31.84
C ARG A 165 -1.31 13.05 30.81
N LEU A 166 -2.53 12.54 30.56
CA LEU A 166 -2.74 11.45 29.59
C LEU A 166 -2.41 11.87 28.16
N ALA A 167 -2.83 13.08 27.76
CA ALA A 167 -2.54 13.60 26.42
C ALA A 167 -1.02 13.76 26.16
N PRO A 168 -0.23 14.46 27.00
CA PRO A 168 1.21 14.56 26.76
C PRO A 168 1.93 13.22 26.89
N LEU A 169 1.49 12.33 27.79
CA LEU A 169 2.04 10.98 27.88
C LEU A 169 1.77 10.18 26.60
N GLY A 170 0.53 10.19 26.11
CA GLY A 170 0.16 9.55 24.85
C GLY A 170 0.95 10.11 23.67
N GLY A 171 1.10 11.44 23.59
CA GLY A 171 1.92 12.10 22.58
C GLY A 171 3.39 11.66 22.65
N SER A 172 3.96 11.53 23.84
CA SER A 172 5.34 11.03 24.01
C SER A 172 5.50 9.58 23.55
N CYS A 173 4.51 8.72 23.82
CA CYS A 173 4.49 7.35 23.30
C CYS A 173 4.41 7.32 21.78
N LEU A 174 3.60 8.20 21.17
CA LEU A 174 3.50 8.30 19.71
C LEU A 174 4.83 8.76 19.09
N ILE A 175 5.49 9.76 19.67
CA ILE A 175 6.83 10.20 19.23
C ILE A 175 7.82 9.04 19.31
N ALA A 176 7.85 8.32 20.43
CA ALA A 176 8.72 7.17 20.59
C ALA A 176 8.38 6.03 19.61
N ALA A 177 7.11 5.83 19.25
CA ALA A 177 6.68 4.86 18.23
C ALA A 177 7.21 5.22 16.84
N TRP A 178 7.16 6.50 16.47
CA TRP A 178 7.73 6.96 15.20
C TRP A 178 9.25 6.86 15.18
N LEU A 179 9.92 7.14 16.30
CA LEU A 179 11.37 6.97 16.42
C LEU A 179 11.79 5.50 16.38
N SER A 180 10.97 4.58 16.91
CA SER A 180 11.28 3.14 16.86
C SER A 180 11.24 2.56 15.45
N LEU A 181 10.64 3.26 14.48
CA LEU A 181 10.72 2.89 13.06
C LEU A 181 12.11 3.04 12.45
N ILE A 182 12.97 3.87 13.06
CA ILE A 182 14.35 4.10 12.60
C ILE A 182 15.27 2.92 12.96
N LEU A 183 14.92 2.17 14.01
CA LEU A 183 15.74 1.11 14.59
C LEU A 183 15.66 -0.21 13.80
#